data_AF-A0AAP2MQL6-F1
#
_entry.id   AF-A0AAP2MQL6-F1
#
_cell.length_a   1.000
_cell.length_b   1.000
_cell.length_c   1.000
_cell.angle_alpha   90.00
_cell.angle_beta   90.00
_cell.angle_gamma   90.00
#
_symmetry.space_group_name_H-M   'P 1'
#
loop_
_entity.id
_entity.type
_entity.pdbx_description
1 polymer ?
#
loop_
_entity_poly.entity_id
_entity_poly.type
_entity_poly.pdbx_seq_one_letter_code
_entity_poly.pdbx_strand_id
1 'polypeptide(L)' 'MSNVIDWSKYGRAPKREKPAVDVTYSGDGERVWCVAKFPIERFNDAKEMIERQIRYWEGDAK' A
#
# COMPACT_ATOMS: atom_id res chain seq x y z
N MET A 1 20.18 36.38 -19.69
CA MET A 1 19.23 35.32 -20.10
C MET A 1 18.73 34.65 -18.83
N SER A 2 17.47 34.86 -18.45
CA SER A 2 16.91 34.32 -17.20
C SER A 2 16.25 32.98 -17.48
N ASN A 3 16.86 31.89 -16.99
CA ASN A 3 16.33 30.52 -17.11
C ASN A 3 15.19 30.32 -16.10
N VAL A 4 14.03 30.90 -16.37
CA VAL A 4 12.82 30.66 -15.57
C VAL A 4 12.27 29.30 -15.99
N ILE A 5 12.44 28.30 -15.12
CA ILE A 5 11.86 26.97 -15.31
C ILE A 5 10.33 27.13 -15.26
N ASP A 6 9.69 26.83 -16.38
CA ASP A 6 8.24 26.86 -16.51
C ASP A 6 7.64 25.62 -15.84
N TRP A 7 7.24 25.79 -14.58
CA TRP A 7 6.62 24.74 -13.77
C TRP A 7 5.24 24.30 -14.28
N SER A 8 4.62 25.03 -15.23
CA SER A 8 3.33 24.64 -15.82
C SER A 8 3.42 23.40 -16.71
N LYS A 9 4.63 23.07 -17.21
CA LYS A 9 4.89 21.84 -17.99
C LYS A 9 4.89 20.57 -17.15
N TYR A 10 5.10 20.69 -15.84
CA TYR A 10 5.00 19.58 -14.90
C TYR A 10 3.56 19.52 -14.37
N GLY A 11 2.65 19.16 -15.27
CA GLY A 11 1.22 19.01 -14.98
C GLY A 11 0.97 18.19 -13.72
N ARG A 12 -0.15 18.47 -13.04
CA ARG A 12 -0.58 17.82 -11.79
C ARG A 12 -0.32 16.31 -11.87
N ALA A 13 0.42 15.79 -10.88
CA ALA A 13 0.71 14.37 -10.76
C ALA A 13 -0.59 13.57 -10.99
N PRO A 14 -0.56 12.52 -11.84
CA PRO A 14 -1.75 11.71 -12.08
C PRO A 14 -2.29 11.24 -10.74
N LYS A 15 -3.59 11.48 -10.52
CA LYS A 15 -4.30 11.04 -9.33
C LYS A 15 -4.25 9.51 -9.37
N ARG A 16 -3.25 8.91 -8.69
CA ARG A 16 -3.17 7.46 -8.57
C ARG A 16 -4.50 6.99 -7.99
N GLU A 17 -5.26 6.24 -8.78
CA GLU A 17 -6.41 5.53 -8.26
C GLU A 17 -5.91 4.70 -7.10
N LYS A 18 -6.45 4.96 -5.91
CA LYS A 18 -6.08 4.18 -4.74
C LYS A 18 -6.41 2.73 -5.05
N PRO A 19 -5.52 1.78 -4.72
CA PRO A 19 -5.84 0.37 -4.87
C PRO A 19 -7.15 0.08 -4.13
N ALA A 20 -8.02 -0.72 -4.74
CA ALA A 20 -9.32 -1.01 -4.15
C ALA A 20 -9.21 -1.79 -2.82
N VAL A 21 -8.05 -2.37 -2.55
CA VAL A 21 -7.68 -2.96 -1.28
C VAL A 21 -6.42 -2.23 -0.81
N ASP A 22 -6.52 -1.56 0.33
CA ASP A 22 -5.43 -0.84 0.97
C ASP A 22 -5.11 -1.52 2.30
N VAL A 23 -3.95 -2.18 2.41
CA VAL A 23 -3.51 -2.88 3.63
C VAL A 23 -2.27 -2.19 4.16
N THR A 24 -2.35 -1.73 5.41
CA THR A 24 -1.23 -1.15 6.13
C THR A 24 -0.85 -2.04 7.31
N TYR A 25 0.45 -2.25 7.50
CA TYR A 25 0.99 -3.01 8.62
C TYR A 25 1.67 -2.07 9.60
N SER A 26 1.54 -2.35 10.89
CA SER A 26 2.20 -1.59 11.96
C SER A 26 2.58 -2.57 13.07
N GLY A 27 3.63 -2.25 13.81
CA GLY A 27 4.09 -3.11 14.89
C GLY A 27 4.95 -2.35 15.89
N ASP A 28 5.11 -2.95 17.07
CA ASP A 28 5.92 -2.45 18.18
C ASP A 28 7.22 -3.24 18.39
N GLY A 29 7.51 -4.19 17.50
CA GLY A 29 8.67 -5.09 17.58
C GLY A 29 8.39 -6.42 18.28
N GLU A 30 7.34 -6.51 19.10
CA GLU A 30 6.84 -7.77 19.67
C GLU A 30 5.67 -8.32 18.85
N ARG A 31 4.82 -7.43 18.35
CA ARG A 31 3.60 -7.76 17.62
C ARG A 31 3.50 -6.93 16.36
N VAL A 32 2.84 -7.53 15.37
CA VAL A 32 2.47 -6.85 14.13
C VAL A 32 0.96 -6.98 13.96
N TRP A 33 0.30 -5.87 13.70
CA TRP A 33 -1.11 -5.83 13.33
C TRP A 33 -1.27 -5.19 11.95
N CYS A 34 -2.39 -5.49 11.31
CA CYS A 34 -2.72 -4.95 10.00
C CYS A 34 -4.09 -4.26 10.03
N VAL A 35 -4.21 -3.19 9.25
CA VAL A 35 -5.47 -2.50 8.97
C VAL A 35 -5.69 -2.56 7.47
N ALA A 36 -6.80 -3.17 7.06
CA ALA A 36 -7.18 -3.30 5.67
C ALA A 36 -8.47 -2.54 5.40
N LYS A 37 -8.49 -1.74 4.32
CA LYS A 37 -9.66 -1.01 3.81
C LYS A 37 -9.98 -1.51 2.42
N PHE A 38 -11.17 -2.06 2.25
CA PHE A 38 -11.62 -2.64 1.00
C PHE A 38 -13.17 -2.65 0.91
N PRO A 39 -13.75 -2.66 -0.30
CA PRO A 39 -15.15 -3.02 -0.50
C PRO A 39 -15.40 -4.45 -0.03
N ILE A 40 -16.52 -4.69 0.66
CA ILE A 40 -16.80 -6.00 1.29
C ILE A 40 -16.78 -7.18 0.29
N GLU A 41 -17.11 -6.92 -0.97
CA GLU A 41 -17.09 -7.87 -2.08
C GLU A 41 -15.67 -8.41 -2.35
N ARG A 42 -14.64 -7.64 -1.97
CA ARG A 42 -13.22 -7.98 -2.12
C ARG A 42 -12.57 -8.50 -0.84
N PHE A 43 -13.38 -8.92 0.14
CA PHE A 43 -12.87 -9.49 1.38
C PHE A 43 -11.90 -10.66 1.14
N ASN A 44 -12.23 -11.56 0.21
CA ASN A 44 -11.39 -12.71 -0.10
C ASN A 44 -10.01 -12.29 -0.65
N ASP A 45 -9.96 -11.27 -1.50
CA ASP A 45 -8.71 -10.72 -2.03
C ASP A 45 -7.85 -10.15 -0.89
N ALA A 46 -8.45 -9.36 0.01
CA ALA A 46 -7.77 -8.78 1.15
C ALA A 46 -7.25 -9.85 2.12
N LYS A 47 -8.06 -10.89 2.37
CA LYS A 47 -7.67 -12.05 3.16
C LYS A 47 -6.47 -12.75 2.54
N GLU A 48 -6.49 -13.04 1.24
CA GLU A 48 -5.39 -13.70 0.55
C GLU A 48 -4.09 -12.87 0.62
N MET A 49 -4.18 -11.55 0.46
CA MET A 49 -3.02 -10.66 0.62
C MET A 49 -2.41 -10.75 2.02
N ILE A 50 -3.26 -10.72 3.06
CA ILE A 50 -2.80 -10.84 4.45
C ILE A 50 -2.16 -12.21 4.71
N GLU A 51 -2.78 -13.30 4.24
CA GLU A 51 -2.24 -14.66 4.39
C GLU A 51 -0.91 -14.86 3.66
N ARG A 52 -0.73 -14.23 2.48
CA ARG A 52 0.56 -14.24 1.78
C ARG A 52 1.62 -13.48 2.57
N GLN A 53 1.27 -12.34 3.16
CA GLN A 53 2.20 -11.57 3.98
C GLN A 53 2.62 -12.34 5.23
N ILE A 54 1.68 -13.02 5.90
CA ILE A 54 1.98 -13.87 7.06
C ILE A 54 2.94 -14.99 6.65
N ARG A 55 2.65 -15.71 5.56
CA ARG A 55 3.53 -16.78 5.06
C ARG A 55 4.93 -16.28 4.69
N TYR A 56 5.03 -15.07 4.13
CA TYR A 56 6.33 -14.47 3.84
C TYR A 56 7.12 -14.27 5.13
N TRP A 57 6.51 -13.70 6.18
CA TRP A 57 7.20 -13.52 7.47
C TRP A 57 7.54 -14.83 8.18
N GLU A 58 6.66 -15.83 8.12
CA GLU A 58 6.95 -17.18 8.66
C GLU A 58 8.05 -17.89 7.88
N GLY A 59 8.15 -17.65 6.57
CA GLY A 59 9.17 -18.22 5.69
C GLY A 59 10.54 -17.56 5.84
N ASP A 60 10.58 -16.24 6.07
CA ASP A 60 11.80 -15.46 6.33
C ASP A 60 12.33 -15.68 7.76
N ALA A 61 11.50 -16.21 8.66
CA ALA A 61 11.87 -16.61 10.03
C ALA A 61 12.55 -18.00 10.12
N LYS A 62 12.85 -18.65 8.99
CA LYS A 62 13.63 -19.90 8.89
C LYS A 62 15.02 -19.66 8.33
#